data_AF-A0A7W1QPR8-F1
#
_entry.id   AF-A0A7W1QPR8-F1
#
_cell.length_a   1.000
_cell.length_b   1.000
_cell.length_c   1.000
_cell.angle_alpha   90.00
_cell.angle_beta   90.00
_cell.angle_gamma   90.00
#
_symmetry.space_group_name_H-M   'P 1'
#
loop_
_entity.id
_entity.type
_entity.pdbx_description
1 polymer ?
#
loop_
_entity_poly.entity_id
_entity_poly.type
_entity_poly.pdbx_seq_one_letter_code
_entity_poly.pdbx_strand_id
1 'polypeptide(L)'
;MTGPGETFTEYGIAVKERSPGVPTLYAGYTNEIIGYLPTANEYQYGGYEAGYGYKSVGLPSLFHPSVERICVETGVRLAERLFPDADPWDASDGWTARGDLPKLEPTPLEHPSPRGTETGS
;
A
#
# COMPACT_ATOMS: atom_id res chain seq x y z
N MET A 1 3.43 0.09 6.55
CA MET A 1 4.22 -0.46 5.42
C MET A 1 4.34 0.59 4.33
N THR A 2 5.36 0.49 3.48
CA THR A 2 5.69 1.55 2.53
C THR A 2 6.14 0.98 1.18
N GLY A 3 6.05 1.78 0.13
CA GLY A 3 6.51 1.45 -1.23
C GLY A 3 7.23 2.63 -1.89
N PRO A 4 8.32 2.39 -2.65
CA PRO A 4 9.05 3.44 -3.36
C PRO A 4 8.31 3.76 -4.67
N GLY A 5 7.61 4.89 -4.76
CA GLY A 5 6.89 5.29 -5.98
C GLY A 5 5.37 5.04 -5.98
N GLU A 6 4.80 4.95 -7.17
CA GLU A 6 3.35 4.91 -7.45
C GLU A 6 2.85 3.47 -7.57
N THR A 7 2.48 2.88 -6.44
CA THR A 7 1.90 1.53 -6.40
C THR A 7 0.41 1.55 -6.70
N PHE A 8 -0.06 0.50 -7.36
CA PHE A 8 -1.48 0.23 -7.51
C PHE A 8 -2.14 -0.09 -6.16
N THR A 9 -3.45 0.16 -6.06
CA THR A 9 -4.20 0.01 -4.79
C THR A 9 -4.12 -1.43 -4.26
N GLU A 10 -4.07 -2.40 -5.17
CA GLU A 10 -3.97 -3.83 -4.91
C GLU A 10 -2.76 -4.18 -4.04
N TYR A 11 -1.63 -3.49 -4.19
CA TYR A 11 -0.44 -3.71 -3.35
C TYR A 11 -0.77 -3.43 -1.89
N GLY A 12 -1.39 -2.27 -1.64
CA GLY A 12 -1.76 -1.84 -0.31
C GLY A 12 -2.81 -2.75 0.32
N ILE A 13 -3.80 -3.20 -0.45
CA ILE A 13 -4.81 -4.15 0.04
C ILE A 13 -4.17 -5.50 0.35
N ALA A 14 -3.36 -6.05 -0.57
CA ALA A 14 -2.72 -7.35 -0.39
C ALA A 14 -1.83 -7.39 0.85
N VAL A 15 -1.06 -6.32 1.09
CA VAL A 15 -0.23 -6.20 2.30
C VAL A 15 -1.09 -6.04 3.55
N LYS A 16 -2.16 -5.24 3.51
CA LYS A 16 -3.05 -5.04 4.68
C LYS A 16 -3.76 -6.33 5.10
N GLU A 17 -4.23 -7.14 4.16
CA GLU A 17 -4.89 -8.43 4.43
C GLU A 17 -3.97 -9.44 5.13
N ARG A 18 -2.66 -9.31 4.95
CA ARG A 18 -1.64 -10.25 5.46
C ARG A 18 -0.77 -9.68 6.56
N SER A 19 -0.94 -8.39 6.88
CA SER A 19 -0.15 -7.75 7.91
C SER A 19 -0.67 -8.15 9.29
N PRO A 20 0.20 -8.64 10.19
CA PRO A 20 -0.19 -8.89 11.58
C PRO A 20 -0.47 -7.59 12.37
N GLY A 21 -0.04 -6.44 11.86
CA GLY A 21 -0.36 -5.14 12.44
C GLY A 21 -1.75 -4.66 12.02
N VAL A 22 -2.70 -4.56 12.96
CA VAL A 22 -4.05 -4.05 12.68
C VAL A 22 -4.31 -2.78 13.50
N PRO A 23 -4.59 -1.62 12.87
CA PRO A 23 -4.62 -1.40 11.42
C PRO A 23 -3.22 -1.28 10.79
N THR A 24 -3.12 -1.61 9.50
CA THR A 24 -1.95 -1.31 8.67
C THR A 24 -2.24 -0.19 7.67
N LEU A 25 -1.36 0.81 7.64
CA LEU A 25 -1.28 1.78 6.55
C LEU A 25 -0.22 1.33 5.53
N TYR A 26 -0.55 1.45 4.24
CA TYR A 26 0.42 1.30 3.15
C TYR A 26 0.62 2.67 2.50
N ALA A 27 1.84 3.19 2.54
CA ALA A 27 2.18 4.50 1.98
C ALA A 27 3.09 4.35 0.74
N GLY A 28 2.59 4.79 -0.41
CA GLY A 28 3.42 4.98 -1.61
C GLY A 28 4.40 6.16 -1.43
N TYR A 29 5.21 6.43 -2.45
CA TYR A 29 6.15 7.56 -2.50
C TYR A 29 7.07 7.69 -1.28
N THR A 30 7.33 6.59 -0.58
CA THR A 30 8.14 6.64 0.63
C THR A 30 9.56 6.23 0.31
N ASN A 31 10.53 7.01 0.80
CA ASN A 31 11.97 6.93 0.54
C ASN A 31 12.38 7.26 -0.90
N GLU A 32 11.58 6.94 -1.91
CA GLU A 32 11.91 7.17 -3.33
C GLU A 32 10.68 7.46 -4.21
N ILE A 33 10.94 7.99 -5.41
CA ILE A 33 9.95 8.22 -6.47
C ILE A 33 10.45 7.56 -7.77
N ILE A 34 10.29 6.24 -7.86
CA ILE A 34 10.77 5.46 -9.03
C ILE A 34 9.73 5.31 -10.15
N GLY A 35 8.64 6.10 -10.11
CA GLY A 35 7.54 6.02 -11.06
C GLY A 35 6.50 4.95 -10.70
N TYR A 36 5.75 4.50 -11.71
CA TYR A 36 4.70 3.50 -11.55
C TYR A 36 5.22 2.09 -11.31
N LEU A 37 4.55 1.41 -10.39
CA LEU A 37 4.70 -0.01 -10.09
C LEU A 37 3.36 -0.71 -10.38
N PRO A 38 3.12 -1.11 -11.64
CA PRO A 38 1.87 -1.76 -12.03
C PRO A 38 1.72 -3.14 -11.38
N THR A 39 0.49 -3.63 -11.23
CA THR A 39 0.28 -5.05 -10.96
C THR A 39 0.77 -5.86 -12.17
N ALA A 40 1.18 -7.11 -11.96
CA ALA A 40 1.67 -7.97 -13.03
C ALA A 40 0.62 -8.15 -14.15
N ASN A 41 -0.66 -8.16 -13.78
CA ASN A 41 -1.77 -8.26 -14.71
C ASN A 41 -1.93 -6.99 -15.57
N GLU A 42 -1.58 -5.81 -15.06
CA GLU A 42 -1.84 -4.54 -15.76
C GLU A 42 -0.97 -4.35 -17.01
N TYR A 43 0.20 -4.97 -17.04
CA TYR A 43 1.13 -4.89 -18.16
C TYR A 43 0.51 -5.30 -19.51
N GLN A 44 -0.47 -6.20 -19.51
CA GLN A 44 -1.14 -6.63 -20.75
C GLN A 44 -2.07 -5.55 -21.34
N TYR A 45 -2.55 -4.62 -20.51
CA TYR A 45 -3.43 -3.53 -20.90
C TYR A 45 -2.64 -2.26 -21.26
N GLY A 46 -1.44 -2.10 -20.68
CA GLY A 46 -0.55 -0.99 -20.98
C GLY A 46 -1.04 0.32 -20.37
N GLY A 47 -1.34 1.32 -21.21
CA GLY A 47 -1.76 2.63 -20.73
C GLY A 47 -0.62 3.51 -20.21
N TYR A 48 -0.99 4.56 -19.47
CA TYR A 48 0.00 5.51 -18.96
C TYR A 48 0.87 4.82 -17.91
N GLU A 49 0.25 4.22 -16.90
CA GLU A 49 0.92 3.64 -15.74
C GLU A 49 1.76 2.40 -16.12
N ALA A 50 1.22 1.47 -16.90
CA ALA A 50 1.91 0.21 -17.23
C ALA A 50 2.59 0.18 -18.60
N GLY A 51 2.51 1.25 -19.39
CA GLY A 51 3.07 1.29 -20.75
C GLY A 51 4.01 2.47 -21.04
N TYR A 52 3.78 3.64 -20.44
CA TYR A 52 4.47 4.88 -20.86
C TYR A 52 5.13 5.66 -19.73
N GLY A 53 4.58 5.56 -18.51
CA GLY A 53 4.87 6.42 -17.37
C GLY A 53 6.31 6.32 -16.88
N TYR A 54 7.00 5.21 -17.12
CA TYR A 54 8.42 5.07 -16.79
C TYR A 54 9.29 6.17 -17.44
N LYS A 55 8.86 6.74 -18.58
CA LYS A 55 9.57 7.85 -19.25
C LYS A 55 9.47 9.16 -18.48
N SER A 56 8.38 9.41 -17.75
CA SER A 56 8.20 10.69 -17.03
C SER A 56 9.19 10.83 -15.87
N VAL A 57 9.68 9.70 -15.34
CA VAL A 57 10.73 9.63 -14.32
C VAL A 57 12.11 9.27 -14.89
N GLY A 58 12.26 9.28 -16.23
CA GLY A 58 13.55 9.07 -16.90
C GLY A 58 14.10 7.64 -16.85
N LEU A 59 13.27 6.63 -16.58
CA LEU A 59 13.71 5.24 -16.60
C LEU A 59 13.92 4.75 -18.04
N PRO A 60 14.88 3.82 -18.26
CA PRO A 60 15.15 3.27 -19.60
C PRO A 60 14.09 2.26 -20.05
N SER A 61 13.38 1.64 -19.11
CA SER A 61 12.31 0.66 -19.38
C SER A 61 11.32 0.60 -18.21
N LEU A 62 10.20 -0.09 -18.44
CA LEU A 62 9.32 -0.55 -17.37
C LEU A 62 10.06 -1.51 -16.44
N PHE A 63 9.59 -1.62 -15.20
CA PHE A 63 9.96 -2.72 -14.33
C PHE A 63 9.42 -4.04 -14.87
N HIS A 64 10.08 -5.15 -14.56
CA HIS A 64 9.56 -6.48 -14.86
C HIS A 64 8.28 -6.74 -14.04
N PRO A 65 7.25 -7.45 -14.57
CA PRO A 65 5.99 -7.71 -13.87
C PRO A 65 6.14 -8.35 -12.48
N SER A 66 7.26 -9.02 -12.21
CA SER A 66 7.56 -9.55 -10.87
C SER A 66 7.73 -8.47 -9.79
N VAL A 67 7.77 -7.18 -10.14
CA VAL A 67 7.88 -6.10 -9.15
C VAL A 67 6.71 -6.11 -8.17
N GLU A 68 5.52 -6.47 -8.62
CA GLU A 68 4.35 -6.65 -7.74
C GLU A 68 4.64 -7.67 -6.64
N ARG A 69 5.07 -8.86 -7.05
CA ARG A 69 5.41 -9.95 -6.13
C ARG A 69 6.47 -9.52 -5.13
N ILE A 70 7.55 -8.91 -5.62
CA ILE A 70 8.67 -8.47 -4.78
C ILE A 70 8.18 -7.46 -3.73
N CYS A 71 7.40 -6.46 -4.14
CA CYS A 71 6.92 -5.41 -3.25
C CYS A 71 5.90 -5.94 -2.22
N VAL A 72 4.94 -6.77 -2.64
CA VAL A 72 3.93 -7.35 -1.75
C VAL A 72 4.59 -8.31 -0.75
N GLU A 73 5.39 -9.27 -1.23
CA GLU A 73 6.06 -10.23 -0.35
C GLU A 73 6.96 -9.52 0.65
N THR A 74 7.81 -8.59 0.18
CA THR A 74 8.69 -7.82 1.07
C THR A 74 7.88 -7.01 2.07
N GLY A 75 6.78 -6.38 1.63
CA GLY A 75 5.87 -5.64 2.49
C GLY A 75 5.28 -6.50 3.61
N VAL A 76 4.83 -7.73 3.32
CA VAL A 76 4.33 -8.63 4.37
C VAL A 76 5.45 -9.10 5.30
N ARG A 77 6.57 -9.55 4.74
CA ARG A 77 7.72 -10.04 5.54
C ARG A 77 8.30 -8.98 6.49
N LEU A 78 8.32 -7.72 6.06
CA LEU A 78 8.75 -6.62 6.94
C LEU A 78 7.75 -6.35 8.07
N ALA A 79 6.45 -6.60 7.86
CA ALA A 79 5.44 -6.45 8.89
C ALA A 79 5.56 -7.58 9.92
N GLU A 80 5.73 -8.83 9.46
CA GLU A 80 5.98 -9.99 10.33
C GLU A 80 7.20 -9.78 11.25
N ARG A 81 8.27 -9.14 10.76
CA ARG A 81 9.44 -8.81 11.59
C ARG A 81 9.11 -7.88 12.77
N LEU A 82 8.07 -7.06 12.66
CA LEU A 82 7.61 -6.20 13.76
C LEU A 82 6.69 -6.92 14.74
N PHE A 83 6.14 -8.08 14.36
CA PHE A 83 5.20 -8.89 15.14
C PHE A 83 5.64 -10.36 15.12
N PRO A 84 6.77 -10.71 15.78
CA PRO A 84 7.39 -12.03 15.66
C PRO A 84 6.55 -13.19 16.25
N ASP A 85 5.55 -12.89 17.07
CA ASP A 85 4.66 -13.88 17.68
C ASP A 85 3.44 -14.20 16.81
N ALA A 86 3.25 -13.50 15.68
CA ALA A 86 2.15 -13.76 14.77
C ALA A 86 2.44 -14.95 13.85
N ASP A 87 1.39 -15.67 13.44
CA ASP A 87 1.51 -16.73 12.45
C ASP A 87 1.99 -16.13 11.10
N PRO A 88 3.13 -16.60 10.55
CA PRO A 88 3.65 -16.05 9.31
C PRO A 88 2.75 -16.45 8.13
N TRP A 89 2.61 -15.54 7.18
CA TRP A 89 1.94 -15.83 5.93
C TRP A 89 2.73 -16.86 5.11
N ASP A 90 2.05 -17.90 4.63
CA ASP A 90 2.58 -18.83 3.64
C ASP A 90 2.51 -18.20 2.24
N ALA A 91 3.66 -17.76 1.72
CA ALA A 91 3.73 -17.13 0.42
C ALA A 91 3.38 -18.08 -0.75
N SER A 92 3.37 -19.40 -0.53
CA SER A 92 2.98 -20.37 -1.54
C SER A 92 1.49 -20.31 -1.88
N ASP A 93 0.66 -19.79 -0.98
CA ASP A 93 -0.77 -19.52 -1.21
C ASP A 93 -0.98 -18.32 -2.15
N GLY A 94 0.06 -17.54 -2.42
CA GLY A 94 -0.02 -16.29 -3.15
C GLY A 94 -0.87 -15.24 -2.42
N TRP A 95 -1.32 -14.22 -3.16
CA TRP A 95 -2.19 -13.19 -2.61
C TRP A 95 -3.34 -12.84 -3.53
N THR A 96 -4.35 -12.25 -2.88
CA THR A 96 -5.43 -11.51 -3.50
C THR A 96 -5.44 -10.10 -2.91
N ALA A 97 -6.29 -9.24 -3.47
CA ALA A 97 -6.55 -7.91 -2.95
C ALA A 97 -8.07 -7.69 -2.86
N ARG A 98 -8.74 -8.46 -1.99
CA ARG A 98 -10.22 -8.48 -1.87
C ARG A 98 -10.77 -7.34 -1.01
N GLY A 99 -9.93 -6.79 -0.13
CA GLY A 99 -10.34 -5.82 0.88
C GLY A 99 -10.89 -6.49 2.14
N ASP A 100 -10.58 -7.76 2.36
CA ASP A 100 -11.03 -8.53 3.52
C ASP A 100 -10.22 -8.13 4.77
N LEU A 101 -10.56 -6.98 5.35
CA LEU A 101 -9.86 -6.38 6.48
C LEU A 101 -10.68 -6.46 7.77
N PRO A 102 -10.04 -6.59 8.94
CA PRO A 102 -10.71 -6.47 10.23
C PRO A 102 -11.45 -5.13 10.32
N LYS A 103 -12.67 -5.17 10.87
CA LYS A 103 -13.40 -3.94 11.20
C LYS A 103 -12.67 -3.22 12.33
N LEU A 104 -12.42 -1.93 12.14
CA LEU A 104 -11.88 -1.08 13.18
C LEU A 104 -13.03 -0.52 14.00
N GLU A 105 -12.80 -0.39 15.31
CA GLU A 105 -13.73 0.33 16.16
C GLU A 105 -13.88 1.78 15.68
N PRO A 106 -15.10 2.34 15.66
CA PRO A 106 -15.31 3.73 15.28
C PRO A 106 -14.46 4.65 16.15
N THR A 107 -13.58 5.42 15.52
CA THR A 107 -12.90 6.54 16.20
C THR A 107 -13.75 7.79 15.96
N PRO A 108 -14.33 8.42 17.00
CA PRO A 108 -15.08 9.66 16.84
C PRO A 108 -14.21 10.72 16.18
N LEU A 109 -14.68 11.30 15.07
CA LEU A 109 -14.03 12.45 14.46
C LEU A 109 -14.30 13.67 15.33
N GLU A 110 -13.30 14.10 16.09
CA GLU A 110 -13.37 15.38 16.78
C GLU A 110 -13.12 16.49 15.75
N HIS A 111 -14.16 17.26 15.46
CA HIS A 111 -14.00 18.48 14.67
C HIS A 111 -13.35 19.54 15.55
N PRO A 112 -12.19 20.10 15.17
CA PRO A 112 -11.58 21.22 15.90
C PRO A 112 -12.35 22.50 15.59
N SER A 113 -13.57 22.65 16.12
CA SER A 113 -14.26 23.95 16.13
C SER A 113 -13.86 24.76 17.36
N PRO A 114 -13.69 26.08 17.24
CA PRO A 114 -13.28 26.92 18.34
C PRO A 114 -14.40 26.99 19.39
N ARG A 115 -14.03 26.91 20.67
CA ARG A 115 -14.98 27.18 21.77
C ARG A 115 -15.69 28.49 21.50
N GLY A 116 -17.02 28.49 21.53
CA GLY A 116 -17.84 29.66 21.29
C GLY A 116 -17.37 30.83 22.14
N THR A 117 -17.27 32.01 21.51
CA THR A 117 -17.15 33.27 22.22
C THR A 117 -18.41 33.46 23.06
N GLU A 118 -18.30 33.26 24.37
CA GLU A 118 -19.25 33.82 25.33
C GLU A 118 -19.14 35.34 25.24
N THR A 119 -20.05 35.98 24.53
CA THR A 119 -20.32 37.40 24.70
C THR A 119 -21.05 37.56 26.02
N GLY A 120 -20.30 37.94 27.06
CA GLY A 120 -20.84 38.36 28.34
C GLY A 120 -21.77 39.57 28.18
N SER A 121 -22.89 39.49 28.88
CA SER A 121 -23.91 40.55 29.08
C SER A 121 -23.38 41.77 29.81
#